data_AF-A0A8I0S0E2-F1
#
_entry.id   AF-A0A8I0S0E2-F1
#
_cell.length_a   1.000
_cell.length_b   1.000
_cell.length_c   1.000
_cell.angle_alpha   90.00
_cell.angle_beta   90.00
_cell.angle_gamma   90.00
#
_symmetry.space_group_name_H-M   'P 1'
#
loop_
_entity.id
_entity.type
_entity.pdbx_description
1 polymer ?
#
loop_
_entity_poly.entity_id
_entity_poly.type
_entity_poly.pdbx_seq_one_letter_code
_entity_poly.pdbx_strand_id
1 'polypeptide(L)'
;MPHLEFAGYTIESKADETVLACFQRSGIEIDFSCKSGVCHRCMLKCISGDIPEQASLRLPTTHQGQNYLLACQCVPTTDMKLVAKSDEDSITQCMVLSSISQADHSLIQAESYRELTYQKGQHVYLTDISKQHSILAKLVSDPEQETSLSIEIAKKDMEWVQEQGLDQLGNEFYLKGPISAPQVIIENDVAINPALWEALGGDHTVRKILTEFYKKVYADQQLAPFFERVTIDRIIGKQFAFLKQLITGEATFFGEQPRSSHHWMVISDELFEHRMLLMHQTLLEHKLSADLIEQFERYELQFKNDIVKSQAWLKQVGDLLVDTEKYEECQLDEATICDYCEAEIEQGTVVRFHMRLGKLACKACSK
;
A
#
# COMPACT_ATOMS: atom_id res chain seq x y z
N MET A 1 -8.56 -25.68 -17.81
CA MET A 1 -9.04 -24.30 -17.56
C MET A 1 -8.33 -23.78 -16.33
N PRO A 2 -8.40 -22.50 -15.97
CA PRO A 2 -7.70 -21.99 -14.78
C PRO A 2 -8.07 -22.71 -13.48
N HIS A 3 -7.10 -22.89 -12.60
CA HIS A 3 -7.28 -23.39 -11.23
C HIS A 3 -7.32 -22.23 -10.24
N LEU A 4 -8.32 -22.24 -9.37
CA LEU A 4 -8.50 -21.28 -8.29
C LEU A 4 -8.13 -21.95 -6.97
N GLU A 5 -7.19 -21.35 -6.23
CA GLU A 5 -6.90 -21.72 -4.85
C GLU A 5 -7.61 -20.76 -3.89
N PHE A 6 -8.45 -21.27 -2.99
CA PHE A 6 -9.13 -20.45 -1.96
C PHE A 6 -9.43 -21.28 -0.72
N ALA A 7 -9.09 -20.76 0.47
CA ALA A 7 -9.35 -21.41 1.76
C ALA A 7 -8.90 -22.90 1.83
N GLY A 8 -7.81 -23.25 1.13
CA GLY A 8 -7.28 -24.61 1.06
C GLY A 8 -7.94 -25.52 0.01
N TYR A 9 -8.96 -25.03 -0.72
CA TYR A 9 -9.57 -25.72 -1.84
C TYR A 9 -8.89 -25.33 -3.16
N THR A 10 -8.78 -26.29 -4.07
CA THR A 10 -8.38 -26.07 -5.47
C THR A 10 -9.57 -26.41 -6.37
N ILE A 11 -10.03 -25.44 -7.16
CA ILE A 11 -11.20 -25.57 -8.01
C ILE A 11 -10.84 -25.25 -9.45
N GLU A 12 -11.20 -26.11 -10.40
CA GLU A 12 -11.10 -25.78 -11.81
C GLU A 12 -12.28 -24.90 -12.25
N SER A 13 -11.99 -23.74 -12.85
CA SER A 13 -12.99 -22.84 -13.43
C SER A 13 -13.51 -23.38 -14.76
N LYS A 14 -14.75 -23.04 -15.13
CA LYS A 14 -15.27 -23.27 -16.49
C LYS A 14 -14.96 -22.10 -17.41
N ALA A 15 -15.03 -22.33 -18.72
CA ALA A 15 -14.95 -21.26 -19.71
C ALA A 15 -16.01 -20.18 -19.44
N ASP A 16 -15.59 -18.91 -19.48
CA ASP A 16 -16.40 -17.72 -19.23
C ASP A 16 -17.10 -17.67 -17.86
N GLU A 17 -16.68 -18.52 -16.92
CA GLU A 17 -17.26 -18.58 -15.58
C GLU A 17 -16.58 -17.57 -14.65
N THR A 18 -17.37 -16.77 -13.94
CA THR A 18 -16.81 -15.86 -12.93
C THR A 18 -16.31 -16.65 -11.72
N VAL A 19 -15.33 -16.10 -10.98
CA VAL A 19 -14.85 -16.66 -9.71
C VAL A 19 -16.02 -16.93 -8.76
N LEU A 20 -16.97 -15.99 -8.65
CA LEU A 20 -18.18 -16.18 -7.82
C LEU A 20 -19.01 -17.38 -8.31
N ALA A 21 -19.26 -17.51 -9.61
CA ALA A 21 -20.03 -18.63 -10.15
C ALA A 21 -19.31 -19.97 -9.92
N CYS A 22 -17.98 -19.98 -10.08
CA CYS A 22 -17.13 -21.14 -9.82
C CYS A 22 -17.24 -21.60 -8.36
N PHE A 23 -17.18 -20.66 -7.40
CA PHE A 23 -17.31 -20.94 -5.98
C PHE A 23 -18.72 -21.43 -5.62
N GLN A 24 -19.76 -20.78 -6.14
CA GLN A 24 -21.16 -21.20 -5.96
C GLN A 24 -21.40 -22.63 -6.46
N ARG A 25 -20.88 -22.96 -7.65
CA ARG A 25 -20.97 -24.31 -8.22
C ARG A 25 -20.26 -25.35 -7.37
N SER A 26 -19.15 -24.96 -6.74
CA SER A 26 -18.28 -25.87 -5.99
C SER A 26 -18.61 -25.92 -4.50
N GLY A 27 -19.68 -25.21 -4.07
CA GLY A 27 -20.12 -25.18 -2.68
C GLY A 27 -19.23 -24.36 -1.75
N ILE A 28 -18.38 -23.48 -2.29
CA ILE A 28 -17.53 -22.58 -1.50
C ILE A 28 -18.31 -21.32 -1.20
N GLU A 29 -18.47 -21.05 0.09
CA GLU A 29 -19.20 -19.88 0.57
C GLU A 29 -18.27 -18.67 0.63
N ILE A 30 -18.67 -17.62 -0.08
CA ILE A 30 -18.14 -16.27 0.06
C ILE A 30 -19.30 -15.30 0.17
N ASP A 31 -19.03 -14.16 0.77
CA ASP A 31 -19.93 -13.02 0.81
C ASP A 31 -20.29 -12.54 -0.61
N PHE A 32 -21.57 -12.40 -0.95
CA PHE A 32 -22.01 -11.67 -2.15
C PHE A 32 -23.44 -11.11 -2.00
N SER A 33 -23.86 -10.24 -2.92
CA SER A 33 -25.24 -9.72 -2.94
C SER A 33 -25.71 -9.40 -4.36
N CYS A 34 -25.10 -8.40 -5.02
CA CYS A 34 -25.66 -7.82 -6.25
C CYS A 34 -25.32 -8.57 -7.56
N LYS A 35 -24.19 -9.29 -7.60
CA LYS A 35 -23.57 -9.84 -8.81
C LYS A 35 -23.27 -8.83 -9.95
N SER A 36 -23.52 -7.54 -9.74
CA SER A 36 -23.26 -6.43 -10.66
C SER A 36 -22.01 -5.63 -10.30
N GLY A 37 -21.22 -6.06 -9.32
CA GLY A 37 -19.99 -5.37 -8.93
C GLY A 37 -20.17 -4.00 -8.25
N VAL A 38 -21.37 -3.62 -7.82
CA VAL A 38 -21.63 -2.31 -7.16
C VAL A 38 -21.54 -2.40 -5.63
N CYS A 39 -21.99 -3.51 -5.03
CA CYS A 39 -22.04 -3.65 -3.57
C CYS A 39 -20.68 -3.98 -2.92
N HIS A 40 -19.68 -4.33 -3.73
CA HIS A 40 -18.33 -4.78 -3.33
C HIS A 40 -18.25 -5.95 -2.33
N ARG A 41 -19.37 -6.61 -2.05
CA ARG A 41 -19.44 -7.68 -1.05
C ARG A 41 -18.62 -8.92 -1.42
N CYS A 42 -18.61 -9.27 -2.71
CA CYS A 42 -17.82 -10.40 -3.23
C CYS A 42 -16.34 -10.07 -3.42
N MET A 43 -15.84 -9.06 -2.71
CA MET A 43 -14.45 -8.65 -2.79
C MET A 43 -13.55 -9.71 -2.15
N LEU A 44 -12.52 -10.10 -2.89
CA LEU A 44 -11.48 -11.03 -2.48
C LEU A 44 -10.12 -10.40 -2.76
N LYS A 45 -9.09 -10.86 -2.05
CA LYS A 45 -7.71 -10.44 -2.30
C LYS A 45 -6.99 -11.49 -3.12
N CYS A 46 -6.37 -11.06 -4.22
CA CYS A 46 -5.51 -11.90 -5.03
C CYS A 46 -4.09 -11.93 -4.46
N ILE A 47 -3.61 -13.13 -4.17
CA ILE A 47 -2.24 -13.39 -3.70
C ILE A 47 -1.31 -13.68 -4.88
N SER A 48 -1.82 -14.34 -5.92
CA SER A 48 -1.10 -14.62 -7.17
C SER A 48 -2.07 -14.88 -8.32
N GLY A 49 -1.63 -14.57 -9.55
CA GLY A 49 -2.44 -14.70 -10.76
C GLY A 49 -2.93 -13.34 -11.28
N ASP A 50 -3.32 -13.31 -12.55
CA ASP A 50 -3.70 -12.06 -13.22
C ASP A 50 -5.12 -11.66 -12.84
N ILE A 51 -5.30 -10.40 -12.44
CA ILE A 51 -6.62 -9.82 -12.18
C ILE A 51 -7.11 -9.19 -13.49
N PRO A 52 -8.17 -9.70 -14.13
CA PRO A 52 -8.75 -9.06 -15.29
C PRO A 52 -9.20 -7.63 -14.94
N GLU A 53 -8.99 -6.68 -15.84
CA GLU A 53 -9.32 -5.26 -15.62
C GLU A 53 -10.76 -5.06 -15.11
N GLN A 54 -11.73 -5.78 -15.69
CA GLN A 54 -13.15 -5.70 -15.30
C GLN A 54 -13.40 -6.14 -13.84
N ALA A 55 -12.52 -6.97 -13.27
CA ALA A 55 -12.66 -7.48 -11.92
C ALA A 55 -12.34 -6.42 -10.86
N SER A 56 -11.48 -5.45 -11.17
CA SER A 56 -11.06 -4.39 -10.23
C SER A 56 -11.58 -3.01 -10.62
N LEU A 57 -12.06 -2.80 -11.85
CA LEU A 57 -12.49 -1.51 -12.41
C LEU A 57 -13.44 -0.69 -11.51
N ARG A 58 -14.37 -1.36 -10.82
CA ARG A 58 -15.37 -0.70 -9.96
C ARG A 58 -14.92 -0.52 -8.51
N LEU A 59 -13.77 -1.09 -8.14
CA LEU A 59 -13.20 -0.90 -6.81
C LEU A 59 -12.60 0.50 -6.68
N PRO A 60 -12.54 1.05 -5.45
CA PRO A 60 -11.74 2.23 -5.18
C PRO A 60 -10.27 2.01 -5.58
N THR A 61 -9.58 3.04 -6.06
CA THR A 61 -8.15 2.98 -6.45
C THR A 61 -7.27 2.37 -5.36
N THR A 62 -7.57 2.65 -4.10
CA THR A 62 -6.91 2.08 -2.92
C THR A 62 -6.97 0.55 -2.88
N HIS A 63 -8.11 -0.05 -3.26
CA HIS A 63 -8.29 -1.50 -3.29
C HIS A 63 -7.70 -2.11 -4.56
N GLN A 64 -7.77 -1.41 -5.69
CA GLN A 64 -7.12 -1.83 -6.94
C GLN A 64 -5.61 -2.01 -6.73
N GLY A 65 -4.96 -1.04 -6.08
CA GLY A 65 -3.52 -1.10 -5.75
C GLY A 65 -3.13 -2.17 -4.73
N GLN A 66 -4.10 -2.76 -4.02
CA GLN A 66 -3.89 -3.81 -3.02
C GLN A 66 -4.25 -5.22 -3.53
N ASN A 67 -4.39 -5.38 -4.85
CA ASN A 67 -4.76 -6.63 -5.51
C ASN A 67 -6.13 -7.17 -5.09
N TYR A 68 -7.07 -6.29 -4.75
CA TYR A 68 -8.46 -6.69 -4.56
C TYR A 68 -9.18 -6.85 -5.91
N LEU A 69 -10.14 -7.77 -5.94
CA LEU A 69 -11.00 -8.01 -7.08
C LEU A 69 -12.43 -8.31 -6.63
N LEU A 70 -13.39 -8.10 -7.53
CA LEU A 70 -14.78 -8.48 -7.37
C LEU A 70 -15.00 -9.86 -7.99
N ALA A 71 -15.20 -10.88 -7.15
CA ALA A 71 -15.39 -12.26 -7.62
C ALA A 71 -16.54 -12.41 -8.64
N CYS A 72 -17.57 -11.58 -8.56
CA CYS A 72 -18.69 -11.58 -9.52
C CYS A 72 -18.39 -10.95 -10.88
N GLN A 73 -17.31 -10.20 -11.01
CA GLN A 73 -16.87 -9.58 -12.27
C GLN A 73 -15.55 -10.19 -12.78
N CYS A 74 -14.96 -11.12 -12.03
CA CYS A 74 -13.70 -11.75 -12.36
C CYS A 74 -13.92 -13.03 -13.14
N VAL A 75 -13.62 -13.03 -14.43
CA VAL A 75 -13.48 -14.26 -15.24
C VAL A 75 -11.99 -14.58 -15.31
N PRO A 76 -11.49 -15.63 -14.62
CA PRO A 76 -10.06 -15.90 -14.53
C PRO A 76 -9.49 -16.29 -15.90
N THR A 77 -8.35 -15.70 -16.25
CA THR A 77 -7.59 -16.04 -17.47
C THR A 77 -6.38 -16.93 -17.19
N THR A 78 -5.86 -16.87 -15.97
CA THR A 78 -4.76 -17.69 -15.45
C THR A 78 -5.16 -18.36 -14.15
N ASP A 79 -4.37 -19.32 -13.68
CA ASP A 79 -4.50 -19.83 -12.32
C ASP A 79 -4.42 -18.67 -11.31
N MET A 80 -5.24 -18.70 -10.26
CA MET A 80 -5.31 -17.64 -9.26
C MET A 80 -5.31 -18.20 -7.84
N LYS A 81 -4.63 -17.51 -6.93
CA LYS A 81 -4.71 -17.76 -5.48
C LYS A 81 -5.41 -16.61 -4.81
N LEU A 82 -6.50 -16.91 -4.12
CA LEU A 82 -7.41 -15.93 -3.53
C LEU A 82 -7.53 -16.16 -2.02
N VAL A 83 -7.72 -15.07 -1.28
CA VAL A 83 -8.07 -15.10 0.14
C VAL A 83 -9.24 -14.16 0.42
N ALA A 84 -9.93 -14.39 1.54
CA ALA A 84 -10.98 -13.50 2.00
C ALA A 84 -10.41 -12.10 2.32
N LYS A 85 -11.23 -11.07 2.13
CA LYS A 85 -10.92 -9.72 2.62
C LYS A 85 -10.82 -9.71 4.14
N SER A 86 -10.04 -8.78 4.69
CA SER A 86 -10.04 -8.50 6.13
C SER A 86 -11.33 -7.78 6.53
N ASP A 87 -11.66 -7.80 7.83
CA ASP A 87 -12.78 -7.01 8.35
C ASP A 87 -12.54 -5.50 8.16
N GLU A 88 -11.28 -5.06 8.24
CA GLU A 88 -10.86 -3.67 8.00
C GLU A 88 -11.13 -3.21 6.56
N ASP A 89 -11.16 -4.16 5.61
CA ASP A 89 -11.47 -3.92 4.20
C ASP A 89 -12.93 -4.20 3.84
N SER A 90 -13.77 -4.50 4.82
CA SER A 90 -15.21 -4.70 4.61
C SER A 90 -15.93 -3.39 4.35
N ILE A 91 -16.90 -3.42 3.44
CA ILE A 91 -17.72 -2.26 3.07
C ILE A 91 -19.17 -2.55 3.46
N THR A 92 -19.73 -1.68 4.30
CA THR A 92 -21.09 -1.78 4.84
C THR A 92 -21.90 -0.58 4.37
N GLN A 93 -23.06 -0.84 3.74
CA GLN A 93 -23.97 0.21 3.33
C GLN A 93 -24.82 0.67 4.52
N CYS A 94 -24.97 1.98 4.63
CA CYS A 94 -25.71 2.65 5.69
C CYS A 94 -26.66 3.69 5.11
N MET A 95 -27.73 3.98 5.85
CA MET A 95 -28.67 5.05 5.54
C MET A 95 -28.78 6.01 6.71
N VAL A 96 -28.77 7.31 6.41
CA VAL A 96 -28.86 8.37 7.40
C VAL A 96 -30.26 8.43 8.00
N LEU A 97 -30.34 8.44 9.33
CA LEU A 97 -31.55 8.65 10.11
C LEU A 97 -31.67 10.09 10.61
N SER A 98 -30.58 10.69 11.04
CA SER A 98 -30.53 12.11 11.44
C SER A 98 -29.09 12.60 11.56
N SER A 99 -28.91 13.91 11.58
CA SER A 99 -27.62 14.56 11.83
C SER A 99 -27.79 15.65 12.88
N ILE A 100 -26.78 15.76 13.75
CA ILE A 100 -26.74 16.75 14.83
C ILE A 100 -25.37 17.41 14.82
N SER A 101 -25.32 18.72 14.56
CA SER A 101 -24.08 19.50 14.63
C SER A 101 -23.80 19.99 16.05
N GLN A 102 -22.54 19.90 16.47
CA GLN A 102 -22.02 20.43 17.73
C GLN A 102 -20.88 21.43 17.46
N ALA A 103 -20.24 21.95 18.52
CA ALA A 103 -19.25 23.01 18.40
C ALA A 103 -17.97 22.57 17.65
N ASP A 104 -17.53 21.34 17.87
CA ASP A 104 -16.26 20.73 17.43
C ASP A 104 -16.42 19.48 16.54
N HIS A 105 -17.59 18.86 16.52
CA HIS A 105 -17.91 17.69 15.69
C HIS A 105 -19.40 17.66 15.29
N SER A 106 -19.79 16.74 14.41
CA SER A 106 -21.18 16.37 14.20
C SER A 106 -21.40 14.89 14.45
N LEU A 107 -22.62 14.53 14.84
CA LEU A 107 -23.06 13.16 15.00
C LEU A 107 -24.05 12.81 13.88
N ILE A 108 -23.76 11.74 13.14
CA ILE A 108 -24.68 11.14 12.17
C ILE A 108 -25.25 9.87 12.79
N GLN A 109 -26.56 9.83 12.93
CA GLN A 109 -27.29 8.61 13.24
C GLN A 109 -27.58 7.88 11.94
N ALA A 110 -27.27 6.59 11.88
CA ALA A 110 -27.48 5.78 10.69
C ALA A 110 -27.93 4.37 11.03
N GLU A 111 -28.62 3.74 10.09
CA GLU A 111 -28.93 2.31 10.12
C GLU A 111 -28.05 1.59 9.09
N SER A 112 -27.41 0.50 9.49
CA SER A 112 -26.67 -0.36 8.57
C SER A 112 -27.60 -1.41 7.97
N TYR A 113 -27.44 -1.67 6.66
CA TYR A 113 -28.25 -2.67 5.96
C TYR A 113 -27.93 -4.11 6.38
N ARG A 114 -26.84 -4.29 7.14
CA ARG A 114 -26.43 -5.54 7.77
C ARG A 114 -25.83 -5.25 9.13
N GLU A 115 -25.77 -6.29 9.95
CA GLU A 115 -25.03 -6.26 11.19
C GLU A 115 -23.56 -5.89 10.93
N LEU A 116 -23.11 -4.85 11.62
CA LEU A 116 -21.73 -4.41 11.64
C LEU A 116 -21.16 -4.82 12.99
N THR A 117 -20.15 -5.68 13.01
CA THR A 117 -19.46 -6.05 14.24
C THR A 117 -18.40 -5.01 14.55
N TYR A 118 -18.58 -4.23 15.62
CA TYR A 118 -17.64 -3.20 16.04
C TYR A 118 -17.56 -3.09 17.57
N GLN A 119 -16.59 -2.31 18.06
CA GLN A 119 -16.49 -1.89 19.45
C GLN A 119 -16.67 -0.38 19.54
N LYS A 120 -17.35 0.07 20.60
CA LYS A 120 -17.52 1.50 20.87
C LYS A 120 -16.16 2.21 20.91
N GLY A 121 -16.05 3.26 20.12
CA GLY A 121 -14.84 4.06 19.95
C GLY A 121 -13.93 3.62 18.80
N GLN A 122 -14.22 2.52 18.10
CA GLN A 122 -13.51 2.15 16.87
C GLN A 122 -13.71 3.18 15.77
N HIS A 123 -12.77 3.18 14.83
CA HIS A 123 -12.83 4.07 13.68
C HIS A 123 -13.39 3.33 12.46
N VAL A 124 -13.92 4.11 11.53
CA VAL A 124 -14.39 3.68 10.22
C VAL A 124 -14.04 4.74 9.20
N TYR A 125 -13.91 4.33 7.95
CA TYR A 125 -13.85 5.24 6.82
C TYR A 125 -15.25 5.46 6.26
N LEU A 126 -15.77 6.68 6.35
CA LEU A 126 -17.03 7.07 5.73
C LEU A 126 -16.77 7.47 4.28
N THR A 127 -17.49 6.87 3.34
CA THR A 127 -17.31 7.11 1.91
C THR A 127 -18.65 7.26 1.21
N ASP A 128 -18.64 8.03 0.12
CA ASP A 128 -19.81 8.31 -0.71
C ASP A 128 -20.21 7.08 -1.54
N ILE A 129 -21.23 7.26 -2.40
CA ILE A 129 -21.72 6.18 -3.26
C ILE A 129 -20.65 5.73 -4.27
N SER A 130 -19.83 6.67 -4.76
CA SER A 130 -18.75 6.39 -5.71
C SER A 130 -17.57 5.64 -5.08
N LYS A 131 -17.44 5.71 -3.75
CA LYS A 131 -16.40 5.08 -2.94
C LYS A 131 -14.99 5.56 -3.29
N GLN A 132 -14.86 6.74 -3.90
CA GLN A 132 -13.59 7.29 -4.37
C GLN A 132 -12.89 8.11 -3.30
N HIS A 133 -13.67 8.83 -2.48
CA HIS A 133 -13.16 9.64 -1.38
C HIS A 133 -13.70 9.14 -0.06
N SER A 134 -12.87 9.13 0.98
CA SER A 134 -13.28 8.69 2.31
C SER A 134 -12.66 9.53 3.40
N ILE A 135 -13.45 9.82 4.42
CA ILE A 135 -13.00 10.51 5.63
C ILE A 135 -12.95 9.55 6.80
N LEU A 136 -12.10 9.84 7.78
CA LEU A 136 -12.07 9.08 9.02
C LEU A 136 -13.20 9.54 9.94
N ALA A 137 -13.99 8.60 10.43
CA ALA A 137 -15.05 8.83 11.41
C ALA A 137 -14.93 7.82 12.56
N LYS A 138 -15.65 8.09 13.65
CA LYS A 138 -15.60 7.26 14.86
C LYS A 138 -16.99 6.73 15.20
N LEU A 139 -17.08 5.43 15.45
CA LEU A 139 -18.30 4.80 15.96
C LEU A 139 -18.39 5.05 17.47
N VAL A 140 -19.38 5.80 17.92
CA VAL A 140 -19.56 6.17 19.34
C VAL A 140 -20.74 5.48 20.00
N SER A 141 -21.63 4.86 19.22
CA SER A 141 -22.70 4.01 19.74
C SER A 141 -22.13 2.73 20.35
N ASP A 142 -22.87 2.16 21.29
CA ASP A 142 -22.60 0.83 21.82
C ASP A 142 -23.45 -0.22 21.08
N PRO A 143 -22.86 -1.15 20.29
CA PRO A 143 -23.64 -2.12 19.53
C PRO A 143 -24.45 -3.09 20.39
N GLU A 144 -24.10 -3.25 21.68
CA GLU A 144 -24.87 -4.11 22.59
C GLU A 144 -26.09 -3.39 23.19
N GLN A 145 -26.12 -2.05 23.15
CA GLN A 145 -27.17 -1.23 23.78
C GLN A 145 -28.03 -0.44 22.77
N GLU A 146 -27.48 -0.14 21.60
CA GLU A 146 -28.10 0.70 20.57
C GLU A 146 -28.27 -0.09 19.27
N THR A 147 -29.42 0.06 18.63
CA THR A 147 -29.71 -0.59 17.34
C THR A 147 -29.24 0.23 16.13
N SER A 148 -29.10 1.54 16.29
CA SER A 148 -28.56 2.45 15.27
C SER A 148 -27.10 2.78 15.54
N LEU A 149 -26.40 3.12 14.47
CA LEU A 149 -25.03 3.61 14.53
C LEU A 149 -25.03 5.10 14.87
N SER A 150 -24.26 5.47 15.89
CA SER A 150 -23.88 6.86 16.17
C SER A 150 -22.46 7.08 15.65
N ILE A 151 -22.30 7.93 14.63
CA ILE A 151 -21.03 8.18 13.95
C ILE A 151 -20.59 9.62 14.21
N GLU A 152 -19.45 9.79 14.86
CA GLU A 152 -18.83 11.09 15.11
C GLU A 152 -17.90 11.47 13.95
N ILE A 153 -18.11 12.69 13.43
CA ILE A 153 -17.35 13.27 12.32
C ILE A 153 -16.74 14.59 12.77
N ALA A 154 -15.43 14.75 12.54
CA ALA A 154 -14.72 15.96 12.89
C ALA A 154 -15.22 17.15 12.05
N LYS A 155 -15.28 18.34 12.64
CA LYS A 155 -15.76 19.56 11.97
C LYS A 155 -15.05 19.89 10.66
N LYS A 156 -13.75 19.56 10.55
CA LYS A 156 -12.96 19.77 9.32
C LYS A 156 -13.47 18.97 8.12
N ASP A 157 -14.14 17.85 8.35
CA ASP A 157 -14.59 16.93 7.30
C ASP A 157 -16.07 17.13 6.95
N MET A 158 -16.77 17.98 7.72
CA MET A 158 -18.22 18.22 7.56
C MET A 158 -18.57 18.95 6.26
N GLU A 159 -17.68 19.78 5.73
CA GLU A 159 -17.91 20.46 4.45
C GLU A 159 -18.13 19.44 3.33
N TRP A 160 -17.25 18.44 3.24
CA TRP A 160 -17.40 17.36 2.26
C TRP A 160 -18.66 16.51 2.50
N VAL A 161 -18.96 16.16 3.76
CA VAL A 161 -20.17 15.38 4.11
C VAL A 161 -21.44 16.10 3.62
N GLN A 162 -21.51 17.42 3.80
CA GLN A 162 -22.64 18.24 3.39
C GLN A 162 -22.74 18.37 1.87
N GLU A 163 -21.61 18.56 1.18
CA GLU A 163 -21.56 18.61 -0.29
C GLU A 163 -22.06 17.30 -0.92
N GLN A 164 -21.71 16.16 -0.32
CA GLN A 164 -22.18 14.85 -0.75
C GLN A 164 -23.60 14.52 -0.23
N GLY A 165 -24.18 15.36 0.63
CA GLY A 165 -25.48 15.17 1.24
C GLY A 165 -25.56 14.00 2.21
N LEU A 166 -24.42 13.55 2.76
CA LEU A 166 -24.35 12.37 3.64
C LEU A 166 -24.82 12.65 5.08
N ASP A 167 -25.30 13.87 5.33
CA ASP A 167 -25.96 14.31 6.56
C ASP A 167 -27.49 14.45 6.42
N GLN A 168 -28.04 14.19 5.22
CA GLN A 168 -29.46 14.32 4.93
C GLN A 168 -30.21 13.01 5.17
N LEU A 169 -31.36 13.09 5.84
CA LEU A 169 -32.23 11.94 6.12
C LEU A 169 -32.55 11.14 4.85
N GLY A 170 -32.35 9.83 4.92
CA GLY A 170 -32.65 8.88 3.85
C GLY A 170 -31.55 8.73 2.80
N ASN A 171 -30.51 9.57 2.83
CA ASN A 171 -29.37 9.39 1.94
C ASN A 171 -28.52 8.20 2.37
N GLU A 172 -27.92 7.54 1.39
CA GLU A 172 -27.10 6.35 1.59
C GLU A 172 -25.61 6.68 1.48
N PHE A 173 -24.82 5.99 2.30
CA PHE A 173 -23.37 6.05 2.28
C PHE A 173 -22.78 4.68 2.60
N TYR A 174 -21.46 4.58 2.57
CA TYR A 174 -20.77 3.35 2.93
C TYR A 174 -19.77 3.61 4.06
N LEU A 175 -19.64 2.62 4.93
CA LEU A 175 -18.56 2.54 5.92
C LEU A 175 -17.59 1.45 5.49
N LYS A 176 -16.30 1.78 5.47
CA LYS A 176 -15.21 0.81 5.40
C LYS A 176 -14.63 0.59 6.79
N GLY A 177 -14.45 -0.68 7.17
CA GLY A 177 -14.00 -1.09 8.51
C GLY A 177 -15.08 -1.88 9.25
N PRO A 178 -14.96 -2.02 10.59
CA PRO A 178 -14.22 -1.14 11.51
C PRO A 178 -12.71 -1.38 11.56
N ILE A 179 -11.94 -0.39 12.07
CA ILE A 179 -10.49 -0.48 12.28
C ILE A 179 -10.12 -0.21 13.75
N SER A 180 -9.15 -0.98 14.26
CA SER A 180 -8.76 -0.95 15.68
C SER A 180 -7.89 0.25 16.05
N ALA A 181 -7.10 0.75 15.10
CA ALA A 181 -6.41 2.02 15.18
C ALA A 181 -6.61 2.73 13.83
N PRO A 182 -6.69 4.07 13.79
CA PRO A 182 -6.60 4.77 12.53
C PRO A 182 -5.23 4.46 11.94
N GLN A 183 -5.17 3.49 11.04
CA GLN A 183 -4.07 3.43 10.10
C GLN A 183 -4.10 4.77 9.41
N VAL A 184 -2.99 5.49 9.41
CA VAL A 184 -2.87 6.67 8.57
C VAL A 184 -3.05 6.13 7.15
N ILE A 185 -4.26 6.19 6.61
CA ILE A 185 -4.45 6.14 5.17
C ILE A 185 -3.91 7.48 4.73
N ILE A 186 -2.60 7.50 4.45
CA ILE A 186 -2.10 8.50 3.54
C ILE A 186 -2.80 8.14 2.24
N GLU A 187 -3.71 9.00 1.80
CA GLU A 187 -4.20 8.96 0.43
C GLU A 187 -2.97 8.81 -0.46
N ASN A 188 -2.86 7.70 -1.20
CA ASN A 188 -1.71 7.34 -2.02
C ASN A 188 -1.49 8.28 -3.22
N ASP A 189 -2.04 9.49 -3.18
CA ASP A 189 -1.83 10.55 -4.15
C ASP A 189 -1.80 11.88 -3.40
N VAL A 190 -0.67 12.17 -2.72
CA VAL A 190 -0.40 13.54 -2.31
C VAL A 190 -0.31 14.37 -3.60
N ALA A 191 -1.28 15.27 -3.81
CA ALA A 191 -1.37 16.06 -5.02
C ALA A 191 -0.07 16.84 -5.30
N ILE A 192 0.26 17.01 -6.58
CA ILE A 192 1.40 17.82 -7.01
C ILE A 192 1.24 19.25 -6.47
N ASN A 193 2.26 19.76 -5.77
CA ASN A 193 2.29 21.07 -5.16
C ASN A 193 3.63 21.79 -5.41
N PRO A 194 3.82 22.41 -6.58
CA PRO A 194 5.07 23.09 -6.90
C PRO A 194 5.36 24.27 -5.97
N ALA A 195 4.31 24.89 -5.41
CA ALA A 195 4.46 25.99 -4.46
C ALA A 195 5.10 25.55 -3.14
N LEU A 196 4.87 24.31 -2.70
CA LEU A 196 5.54 23.73 -1.55
C LEU A 196 7.05 23.64 -1.78
N TRP A 197 7.50 23.21 -2.97
CA TRP A 197 8.93 23.10 -3.27
C TRP A 197 9.67 24.44 -3.13
N GLU A 198 9.06 25.51 -3.63
CA GLU A 198 9.57 26.87 -3.47
C GLU A 198 9.54 27.32 -1.99
N ALA A 199 8.46 27.01 -1.27
CA ALA A 199 8.33 27.34 0.15
C ALA A 199 9.35 26.60 1.04
N LEU A 200 9.77 25.40 0.65
CA LEU A 200 10.87 24.66 1.29
C LEU A 200 12.25 25.26 1.02
N GLY A 201 12.34 26.28 0.15
CA GLY A 201 13.60 26.90 -0.26
C GLY A 201 14.27 26.23 -1.47
N GLY A 202 13.48 25.48 -2.26
CA GLY A 202 13.85 24.91 -3.55
C GLY A 202 15.02 23.92 -3.52
N ASP A 203 15.63 23.72 -4.69
CA ASP A 203 16.68 22.71 -4.92
C ASP A 203 17.85 22.83 -3.94
N HIS A 204 18.28 24.05 -3.64
CA HIS A 204 19.41 24.30 -2.74
C HIS A 204 19.13 23.80 -1.33
N THR A 205 17.96 24.15 -0.78
CA THR A 205 17.63 23.86 0.61
C THR A 205 17.29 22.38 0.79
N VAL A 206 16.48 21.81 -0.10
CA VAL A 206 16.11 20.39 -0.05
C VAL A 206 17.34 19.49 -0.20
N ARG A 207 18.26 19.80 -1.14
CA ARG A 207 19.50 19.04 -1.29
C ARG A 207 20.38 19.10 -0.03
N LYS A 208 20.43 20.26 0.63
CA LYS A 208 21.17 20.43 1.88
C LYS A 208 20.55 19.60 3.02
N ILE A 209 19.22 19.64 3.16
CA ILE A 209 18.46 18.82 4.13
C ILE A 209 18.78 17.34 3.93
N LEU A 210 18.64 16.84 2.70
CA LEU A 210 18.91 15.43 2.39
C LEU A 210 20.37 15.06 2.65
N THR A 211 21.31 15.97 2.42
CA THR A 211 22.73 15.74 2.73
C THR A 211 22.95 15.54 4.23
N GLU A 212 22.39 16.39 5.08
CA GLU A 212 22.52 16.23 6.54
C GLU A 212 21.71 15.03 7.08
N PHE A 213 20.54 14.77 6.50
CA PHE A 213 19.74 13.59 6.82
C PHE A 213 20.52 12.29 6.55
N TYR A 214 21.09 12.14 5.35
CA TYR A 214 21.82 10.91 5.03
C TYR A 214 23.13 10.76 5.80
N LYS A 215 23.76 11.85 6.26
CA LYS A 215 24.88 11.72 7.22
C LYS A 215 24.42 11.03 8.51
N LYS A 216 23.22 11.37 9.02
CA LYS A 216 22.64 10.71 10.19
C LYS A 216 22.30 9.25 9.89
N VAL A 217 21.71 8.97 8.73
CA VAL A 217 21.36 7.59 8.31
C VAL A 217 22.60 6.68 8.23
N TYR A 218 23.71 7.16 7.66
CA TYR A 218 24.95 6.36 7.54
C TYR A 218 25.70 6.22 8.87
N ALA A 219 25.44 7.12 9.83
CA ALA A 219 25.97 7.00 11.20
C ALA A 219 25.09 6.13 12.10
N ASP A 220 23.86 5.82 11.69
CA ASP A 220 22.90 5.06 12.47
C ASP A 220 23.11 3.54 12.32
N GLN A 221 23.24 2.83 13.44
CA GLN A 221 23.56 1.40 13.45
C GLN A 221 22.43 0.52 12.89
N GLN A 222 21.18 0.96 12.97
CA GLN A 222 20.02 0.21 12.47
C GLN A 222 19.83 0.41 10.97
N LEU A 223 20.16 1.59 10.45
CA LEU A 223 19.93 1.94 9.04
C LEU A 223 21.16 1.73 8.14
N ALA A 224 22.37 1.98 8.62
CA ALA A 224 23.60 1.89 7.82
C ALA A 224 23.79 0.54 7.08
N PRO A 225 23.44 -0.63 7.63
CA PRO A 225 23.59 -1.92 6.93
C PRO A 225 22.85 -2.00 5.59
N PHE A 226 21.75 -1.25 5.41
CA PHE A 226 20.99 -1.22 4.15
C PHE A 226 21.71 -0.44 3.03
N PHE A 227 22.75 0.32 3.36
CA PHE A 227 23.45 1.22 2.45
C PHE A 227 24.91 0.83 2.16
N GLU A 228 25.40 -0.32 2.62
CA GLU A 228 26.81 -0.74 2.50
C GLU A 228 27.39 -0.65 1.07
N ARG A 229 26.55 -0.83 0.04
CA ARG A 229 26.95 -0.82 -1.37
C ARG A 229 26.43 0.39 -2.15
N VAL A 230 25.89 1.39 -1.45
CA VAL A 230 25.35 2.60 -2.05
C VAL A 230 26.18 3.76 -1.54
N THR A 231 26.65 4.63 -2.44
CA THR A 231 27.35 5.84 -2.02
C THR A 231 26.34 6.87 -1.50
N ILE A 232 26.76 7.65 -0.50
CA ILE A 232 25.90 8.68 0.10
C ILE A 232 25.38 9.67 -0.97
N ASP A 233 26.24 10.11 -1.90
CA ASP A 233 25.85 11.02 -2.98
C ASP A 233 24.82 10.40 -3.93
N ARG A 234 24.92 9.10 -4.20
CA ARG A 234 23.98 8.38 -5.06
C ARG A 234 22.60 8.33 -4.42
N ILE A 235 22.50 8.03 -3.13
CA ILE A 235 21.20 7.95 -2.47
C ILE A 235 20.58 9.34 -2.26
N ILE A 236 21.38 10.35 -1.90
CA ILE A 236 20.93 11.76 -1.84
C ILE A 236 20.36 12.18 -3.19
N GLY A 237 21.10 11.94 -4.28
CA GLY A 237 20.67 12.32 -5.63
C GLY A 237 19.38 11.63 -6.06
N LYS A 238 19.24 10.33 -5.76
CA LYS A 238 18.03 9.56 -6.06
C LYS A 238 16.81 10.08 -5.29
N GLN A 239 16.93 10.23 -3.97
CA GLN A 239 15.81 10.72 -3.15
C GLN A 239 15.43 12.16 -3.51
N PHE A 240 16.41 13.01 -3.78
CA PHE A 240 16.17 14.38 -4.24
C PHE A 240 15.34 14.42 -5.52
N ALA A 241 15.77 13.68 -6.56
CA ALA A 241 15.04 13.63 -7.83
C ALA A 241 13.65 13.03 -7.67
N PHE A 242 13.51 11.98 -6.83
CA PHE A 242 12.22 11.37 -6.54
C PHE A 242 11.25 12.35 -5.91
N LEU A 243 11.65 13.02 -4.82
CA LEU A 243 10.83 14.01 -4.13
C LEU A 243 10.51 15.21 -5.02
N LYS A 244 11.48 15.70 -5.80
CA LYS A 244 11.25 16.81 -6.74
C LYS A 244 10.18 16.44 -7.75
N GLN A 245 10.27 15.25 -8.36
CA GLN A 245 9.26 14.79 -9.31
C GLN A 245 7.87 14.65 -8.66
N LEU A 246 7.79 14.10 -7.44
CA LEU A 246 6.52 13.95 -6.74
C LEU A 246 5.87 15.30 -6.38
N ILE A 247 6.67 16.22 -5.84
CA ILE A 247 6.16 17.50 -5.34
C ILE A 247 5.86 18.46 -6.50
N THR A 248 6.70 18.50 -7.54
CA THR A 248 6.58 19.49 -8.62
C THR A 248 5.90 18.95 -9.88
N GLY A 249 5.85 17.63 -10.07
CA GLY A 249 5.43 16.98 -11.31
C GLY A 249 6.50 16.97 -12.41
N GLU A 250 7.68 17.53 -12.17
CA GLU A 250 8.77 17.57 -13.16
C GLU A 250 9.40 16.18 -13.33
N ALA A 251 9.42 15.65 -14.55
CA ALA A 251 9.98 14.33 -14.87
C ALA A 251 11.52 14.30 -14.73
N THR A 252 12.00 14.21 -13.49
CA THR A 252 13.42 14.32 -13.11
C THR A 252 13.97 13.03 -12.48
N PHE A 253 13.10 12.10 -12.07
CA PHE A 253 13.50 10.86 -11.43
C PHE A 253 13.65 9.73 -12.44
N PHE A 254 14.85 9.15 -12.46
CA PHE A 254 15.15 7.94 -13.21
C PHE A 254 15.56 6.84 -12.24
N GLY A 255 14.61 5.98 -11.88
CA GLY A 255 14.83 4.91 -10.90
C GLY A 255 13.60 4.03 -10.69
N GLU A 256 13.75 3.05 -9.82
CA GLU A 256 12.68 2.14 -9.42
C GLU A 256 11.79 2.78 -8.35
N GLN A 257 10.49 2.51 -8.40
CA GLN A 257 9.54 2.93 -7.37
C GLN A 257 9.87 2.30 -6.00
N PRO A 258 9.39 2.87 -4.88
CA PRO A 258 9.71 2.39 -3.53
C PRO A 258 9.47 0.89 -3.34
N ARG A 259 8.34 0.35 -3.81
CA ARG A 259 8.03 -1.08 -3.72
C ARG A 259 9.13 -1.96 -4.31
N SER A 260 9.56 -1.64 -5.53
CA SER A 260 10.61 -2.37 -6.24
C SER A 260 11.99 -2.12 -5.64
N SER A 261 12.31 -0.88 -5.25
CA SER A 261 13.62 -0.56 -4.66
C SER A 261 13.87 -1.27 -3.32
N HIS A 262 12.81 -1.47 -2.52
CA HIS A 262 12.90 -2.04 -1.17
C HIS A 262 12.49 -3.51 -1.10
N HIS A 263 12.20 -4.17 -2.23
CA HIS A 263 11.56 -5.48 -2.26
C HIS A 263 12.29 -6.54 -1.39
N TRP A 264 13.63 -6.51 -1.34
CA TRP A 264 14.46 -7.48 -0.61
C TRP A 264 14.64 -7.16 0.88
N MET A 265 14.38 -5.92 1.32
CA MET A 265 14.65 -5.46 2.69
C MET A 265 13.46 -5.74 3.59
N VAL A 266 13.62 -6.52 4.66
CA VAL A 266 12.57 -6.60 5.70
C VAL A 266 12.66 -5.34 6.55
N ILE A 267 11.72 -4.42 6.36
CA ILE A 267 11.66 -3.13 7.06
C ILE A 267 10.41 -3.18 7.93
N SER A 268 10.58 -3.14 9.25
CA SER A 268 9.47 -3.09 10.19
C SER A 268 8.88 -1.68 10.30
N ASP A 269 7.69 -1.57 10.88
CA ASP A 269 7.09 -0.28 11.22
C ASP A 269 8.04 0.56 12.06
N GLU A 270 8.66 -0.02 13.09
CA GLU A 270 9.55 0.70 14.00
C GLU A 270 10.77 1.26 13.28
N LEU A 271 11.35 0.51 12.34
CA LEU A 271 12.51 0.96 11.57
C LEU A 271 12.13 2.08 10.60
N PHE A 272 10.96 2.00 9.99
CA PHE A 272 10.43 3.05 9.12
C PHE A 272 10.17 4.34 9.91
N GLU A 273 9.51 4.25 11.06
CA GLU A 273 9.26 5.39 11.95
C GLU A 273 10.57 6.00 12.47
N HIS A 274 11.56 5.17 12.82
CA HIS A 274 12.89 5.65 13.22
C HIS A 274 13.56 6.48 12.13
N ARG A 275 13.48 6.04 10.88
CA ARG A 275 13.97 6.81 9.72
C ARG A 275 13.18 8.11 9.54
N MET A 276 11.86 8.09 9.71
CA MET A 276 11.01 9.30 9.63
C MET A 276 11.39 10.31 10.72
N LEU A 277 11.65 9.86 11.95
CA LEU A 277 12.10 10.71 13.05
C LEU A 277 13.43 11.40 12.75
N LEU A 278 14.39 10.70 12.12
CA LEU A 278 15.65 11.31 11.69
C LEU A 278 15.43 12.39 10.63
N MET A 279 14.49 12.19 9.70
CA MET A 279 14.11 13.22 8.74
C MET A 279 13.47 14.41 9.44
N HIS A 280 12.44 14.17 10.27
CA HIS A 280 11.73 15.19 11.05
C HIS A 280 12.70 16.10 11.81
N GLN A 281 13.63 15.48 12.55
CA GLN A 281 14.65 16.19 13.31
C GLN A 281 15.57 17.02 12.41
N THR A 282 15.91 16.52 11.23
CA THR A 282 16.70 17.28 10.25
C THR A 282 15.93 18.47 9.68
N LEU A 283 14.64 18.31 9.40
CA LEU A 283 13.78 19.41 8.93
C LEU A 283 13.65 20.51 10.00
N LEU A 284 13.50 20.14 11.28
CA LEU A 284 13.50 21.07 12.41
C LEU A 284 14.81 21.85 12.55
N GLU A 285 15.96 21.18 12.43
CA GLU A 285 17.29 21.82 12.48
C GLU A 285 17.50 22.85 11.35
N HIS A 286 16.83 22.63 10.22
CA HIS A 286 16.78 23.55 9.10
C HIS A 286 15.75 24.69 9.26
N LYS A 287 15.07 24.76 10.41
CA LYS A 287 14.14 25.83 10.81
C LYS A 287 12.93 25.98 9.89
N LEU A 288 12.46 24.88 9.31
CA LEU A 288 11.18 24.87 8.60
C LEU A 288 10.02 25.02 9.60
N SER A 289 8.90 25.61 9.14
CA SER A 289 7.70 25.70 9.96
C SER A 289 7.05 24.32 10.13
N ALA A 290 6.31 24.12 11.21
CA ALA A 290 5.62 22.86 11.47
C ALA A 290 4.71 22.44 10.30
N ASP A 291 4.02 23.39 9.68
CA ASP A 291 3.18 23.17 8.49
C ASP A 291 3.97 22.67 7.28
N LEU A 292 5.14 23.26 6.99
CA LEU A 292 5.99 22.80 5.88
C LEU A 292 6.58 21.41 6.13
N ILE A 293 6.91 21.12 7.39
CA ILE A 293 7.39 19.80 7.81
C ILE A 293 6.31 18.74 7.59
N GLU A 294 5.10 18.98 8.09
CA GLU A 294 3.96 18.08 7.93
C GLU A 294 3.67 17.80 6.44
N GLN A 295 3.64 18.86 5.62
CA GLN A 295 3.41 18.72 4.18
C GLN A 295 4.52 17.91 3.49
N PHE A 296 5.79 18.14 3.82
CA PHE A 296 6.91 17.38 3.27
C PHE A 296 6.85 15.89 3.68
N GLU A 297 6.57 15.63 4.96
CA GLU A 297 6.51 14.26 5.49
C GLU A 297 5.38 13.45 4.86
N ARG A 298 4.25 14.06 4.51
CA ARG A 298 3.17 13.38 3.77
C ARG A 298 3.66 12.77 2.45
N TYR A 299 4.57 13.42 1.73
CA TYR A 299 5.12 12.88 0.49
C TYR A 299 5.96 11.63 0.69
N GLU A 300 6.60 11.47 1.85
CA GLU A 300 7.37 10.27 2.18
C GLU A 300 6.48 9.19 2.79
N LEU A 301 5.58 9.59 3.68
CA LEU A 301 4.70 8.72 4.44
C LEU A 301 3.78 7.91 3.53
N GLN A 302 3.33 8.47 2.39
CA GLN A 302 2.47 7.76 1.43
C GLN A 302 3.06 6.44 0.92
N PHE A 303 4.38 6.27 0.95
CA PHE A 303 5.05 5.04 0.51
C PHE A 303 5.25 4.02 1.63
N LYS A 304 4.73 4.25 2.84
CA LYS A 304 4.88 3.32 3.97
C LYS A 304 4.46 1.89 3.59
N ASN A 305 3.30 1.75 2.94
CA ASN A 305 2.76 0.45 2.52
C ASN A 305 3.56 -0.23 1.38
N ASP A 306 4.41 0.53 0.69
CA ASP A 306 5.33 0.04 -0.34
C ASP A 306 6.72 -0.26 0.22
N ILE A 307 6.94 -0.08 1.51
CA ILE A 307 8.26 -0.26 2.13
C ILE A 307 8.18 -1.25 3.28
N VAL A 308 7.21 -1.06 4.18
CA VAL A 308 7.05 -1.84 5.40
C VAL A 308 6.50 -3.24 5.10
N LYS A 309 7.18 -4.25 5.63
CA LYS A 309 6.82 -5.66 5.42
C LYS A 309 7.48 -6.58 6.44
N SER A 310 6.76 -7.64 6.81
CA SER A 310 7.26 -8.71 7.68
C SER A 310 8.13 -9.75 6.96
N GLN A 311 8.15 -9.75 5.64
CA GLN A 311 8.95 -10.63 4.79
C GLN A 311 9.32 -9.94 3.48
N ALA A 312 10.43 -10.33 2.87
CA ALA A 312 10.84 -9.82 1.56
C ALA A 312 9.79 -10.16 0.48
N TRP A 313 9.65 -9.27 -0.50
CA TRP A 313 8.82 -9.46 -1.68
C TRP A 313 9.66 -9.86 -2.88
N LEU A 314 9.02 -10.55 -3.82
CA LEU A 314 9.59 -10.78 -5.14
C LEU A 314 9.74 -9.45 -5.87
N LYS A 315 10.84 -9.32 -6.63
CA LYS A 315 11.06 -8.15 -7.47
C LYS A 315 10.15 -8.22 -8.69
N GLN A 316 9.41 -7.17 -8.96
CA GLN A 316 8.63 -7.05 -10.20
C GLN A 316 9.52 -6.52 -11.34
N VAL A 317 9.59 -7.26 -12.44
CA VAL A 317 10.31 -6.88 -13.68
C VAL A 317 9.34 -7.06 -14.85
N GLY A 318 8.70 -5.97 -15.27
CA GLY A 318 7.56 -6.05 -16.18
C GLY A 318 6.42 -6.84 -15.54
N ASP A 319 5.97 -7.89 -16.22
CA ASP A 319 4.89 -8.78 -15.75
C ASP A 319 5.42 -9.96 -14.91
N LEU A 320 6.74 -10.06 -14.70
CA LEU A 320 7.36 -11.18 -14.00
C LEU A 320 7.70 -10.83 -12.55
N LEU A 321 7.42 -11.78 -11.64
CA LEU A 321 7.89 -11.75 -10.26
C LEU A 321 9.14 -12.62 -10.13
N VAL A 322 10.26 -11.98 -9.81
CA VAL A 322 11.59 -12.60 -9.74
C VAL A 322 12.03 -12.70 -8.29
N ASP A 323 12.39 -13.91 -7.87
CA ASP A 323 13.04 -14.13 -6.58
C ASP A 323 14.55 -13.88 -6.70
N THR A 324 15.01 -12.73 -6.21
CA THR A 324 16.43 -12.35 -6.34
C THR A 324 17.30 -12.87 -5.20
N GLU A 325 16.73 -13.50 -4.17
CA GLU A 325 17.50 -14.11 -3.06
C GLU A 325 17.98 -15.53 -3.40
N LYS A 326 17.77 -15.97 -4.64
CA LYS A 326 18.26 -17.25 -5.13
C LYS A 326 19.68 -17.15 -5.68
N TYR A 327 20.31 -18.32 -5.69
CA TYR A 327 21.53 -18.55 -6.43
C TYR A 327 21.18 -19.26 -7.73
N GLU A 328 21.77 -18.80 -8.82
CA GLU A 328 21.70 -19.47 -10.12
C GLU A 328 23.08 -19.96 -10.53
N GLU A 329 23.09 -20.92 -11.46
CA GLU A 329 24.30 -21.42 -12.08
C GLU A 329 24.34 -20.98 -13.54
N CYS A 330 25.49 -20.49 -13.99
CA CYS A 330 25.73 -20.20 -15.40
C CYS A 330 27.12 -20.67 -15.81
N GLN A 331 27.29 -20.89 -17.11
CA GLN A 331 28.61 -21.12 -17.69
C GLN A 331 29.20 -19.76 -18.07
N LEU A 332 30.44 -19.50 -17.67
CA LEU A 332 31.12 -18.25 -17.98
C LEU A 332 31.48 -18.15 -19.46
N ASP A 333 31.03 -17.08 -20.12
CA ASP A 333 31.41 -16.76 -21.49
C ASP A 333 32.83 -16.18 -21.57
N GLU A 334 33.31 -15.53 -20.51
CA GLU A 334 34.65 -14.97 -20.37
C GLU A 334 35.21 -15.26 -18.98
N ALA A 335 36.55 -15.32 -18.86
CA ALA A 335 37.21 -15.53 -17.57
C ALA A 335 36.98 -14.34 -16.61
N THR A 336 36.87 -14.62 -15.31
CA THR A 336 36.62 -13.60 -14.27
C THR A 336 37.28 -13.99 -12.94
N ILE A 337 36.99 -13.28 -11.86
CA ILE A 337 37.51 -13.52 -10.51
C ILE A 337 36.35 -13.89 -9.57
N CYS A 338 36.62 -14.78 -8.61
CA CYS A 338 35.68 -15.13 -7.55
C CYS A 338 35.53 -13.98 -6.53
N ASP A 339 34.30 -13.55 -6.23
CA ASP A 339 34.01 -12.48 -5.27
C ASP A 339 34.26 -12.85 -3.79
N TYR A 340 34.65 -14.10 -3.52
CA TYR A 340 34.81 -14.63 -2.15
C TYR A 340 36.26 -14.97 -1.81
N CYS A 341 37.00 -15.56 -2.74
CA CYS A 341 38.39 -15.96 -2.52
C CYS A 341 39.38 -15.26 -3.45
N GLU A 342 38.89 -14.39 -4.34
CA GLU A 342 39.69 -13.61 -5.31
C GLU A 342 40.51 -14.48 -6.29
N ALA A 343 40.23 -15.79 -6.35
CA ALA A 343 40.86 -16.68 -7.31
C ALA A 343 40.31 -16.46 -8.72
N GLU A 344 41.18 -16.62 -9.72
CA GLU A 344 40.82 -16.62 -11.13
C GLU A 344 39.87 -17.79 -11.46
N ILE A 345 38.89 -17.53 -12.33
CA ILE A 345 37.94 -18.50 -12.84
C ILE A 345 38.04 -18.49 -14.35
N GLU A 346 38.42 -19.63 -14.92
CA GLU A 346 38.61 -19.80 -16.35
C GLU A 346 37.28 -19.70 -17.13
N GLN A 347 37.36 -19.21 -18.36
CA GLN A 347 36.27 -19.24 -19.33
C GLN A 347 35.68 -20.66 -19.46
N GLY A 348 34.36 -20.76 -19.60
CA GLY A 348 33.65 -22.03 -19.75
C GLY A 348 33.43 -22.78 -18.43
N THR A 349 33.88 -22.24 -17.29
CA THR A 349 33.60 -22.81 -15.96
C THR A 349 32.15 -22.55 -15.57
N VAL A 350 31.48 -23.56 -15.02
CA VAL A 350 30.16 -23.39 -14.37
C VAL A 350 30.38 -22.75 -13.00
N VAL A 351 29.73 -21.61 -12.80
CA VAL A 351 29.82 -20.82 -11.57
C VAL A 351 28.44 -20.63 -10.98
N ARG A 352 28.41 -20.38 -9.66
CA ARG A 352 27.18 -20.07 -8.95
C ARG A 352 27.19 -18.60 -8.57
N PHE A 353 26.14 -17.86 -8.88
CA PHE A 353 26.06 -16.43 -8.55
C PHE A 353 24.76 -16.10 -7.81
N HIS A 354 24.81 -15.11 -6.94
CA HIS A 354 23.64 -14.61 -6.22
C HIS A 354 22.91 -13.58 -7.07
N MET A 355 21.65 -13.82 -7.41
CA MET A 355 20.91 -13.00 -8.38
C MET A 355 20.80 -11.53 -7.97
N ARG A 356 20.55 -11.22 -6.69
CA ARG A 356 20.55 -9.84 -6.18
C ARG A 356 21.95 -9.23 -6.08
N LEU A 357 22.86 -9.91 -5.41
CA LEU A 357 24.15 -9.33 -5.04
C LEU A 357 25.14 -9.26 -6.21
N GLY A 358 24.84 -9.97 -7.31
CA GLY A 358 25.75 -10.18 -8.44
C GLY A 358 27.01 -10.95 -8.05
N LYS A 359 27.09 -11.45 -6.81
CA LYS A 359 28.29 -12.09 -6.28
C LYS A 359 28.47 -13.47 -6.88
N LEU A 360 29.60 -13.67 -7.51
CA LEU A 360 29.97 -14.87 -8.24
C LEU A 360 30.94 -15.71 -7.41
N ALA A 361 30.58 -16.97 -7.20
CA ALA A 361 31.37 -17.95 -6.47
C ALA A 361 31.99 -18.96 -7.43
N CYS A 362 33.31 -19.15 -7.32
CA CYS A 362 33.97 -20.31 -7.93
C CYS A 362 33.46 -21.62 -7.32
N LYS A 363 33.76 -22.74 -7.98
CA LYS A 363 33.36 -24.09 -7.54
C LYS A 363 33.75 -24.43 -6.08
N ALA A 364 34.84 -23.86 -5.58
CA ALA A 364 35.27 -24.08 -4.19
C ALA A 364 34.45 -23.26 -3.18
N CYS A 365 33.96 -22.09 -3.58
CA CYS A 365 33.17 -21.16 -2.76
C CYS A 365 31.66 -21.34 -2.92
N SER A 366 31.20 -22.08 -3.92
CA SER A 366 29.78 -22.28 -4.25
C SER A 366 29.05 -23.31 -3.38
N LYS A 367 29.67 -23.75 -2.28
CA LYS A 367 29.13 -24.77 -1.36
C LYS A 367 27.95 -24.27 -0.54
#